data_AF-A0A963GBS7-F1
#
_entry.id   AF-A0A963GBS7-F1
#
_cell.length_a   1.000
_cell.length_b   1.000
_cell.length_c   1.000
_cell.angle_alpha   90.00
_cell.angle_beta   90.00
_cell.angle_gamma   90.00
#
_symmetry.space_group_name_H-M   'P 1'
#
loop_
_entity.id
_entity.type
_entity.pdbx_description
1 polymer ?
#
loop_
_entity_poly.entity_id
_entity_poly.type
_entity_poly.pdbx_seq_one_letter_code
_entity_poly.pdbx_strand_id
1 'polypeptide(L)' 'MSIDSPCINICRMDARTGLCEGCFRTIEEITAWSRADDAAKRAILERVAERELRPERLDGARVE' A
#
# COMPACT_ATOMS: atom_id res chain seq x y z
N MET A 1 0.19 -6.14 -20.96
CA MET A 1 0.04 -7.04 -19.79
C MET A 1 -0.22 -6.12 -18.62
N SER A 2 -1.43 -6.12 -18.05
CA SER A 2 -1.77 -5.22 -16.96
C SER A 2 -1.15 -5.71 -15.66
N ILE A 3 -0.51 -4.83 -14.91
CA ILE A 3 -0.05 -5.13 -13.55
C ILE A 3 -1.24 -5.06 -12.59
N ASP A 4 -1.42 -6.13 -11.83
CA ASP A 4 -2.52 -6.25 -10.88
C ASP A 4 -2.30 -5.35 -9.66
N SER A 5 -3.40 -4.79 -9.15
CA SER A 5 -3.38 -3.96 -7.94
C SER A 5 -3.21 -4.84 -6.71
N PRO A 6 -2.38 -4.44 -5.72
CA PRO A 6 -2.23 -5.18 -4.45
C PRO A 6 -3.41 -4.92 -3.48
N CYS A 7 -4.56 -4.46 -3.99
CA CYS A 7 -5.68 -4.03 -3.14
C CYS A 7 -6.48 -5.24 -2.66
N ILE A 8 -6.71 -5.35 -1.35
CA ILE A 8 -7.54 -6.41 -0.75
C ILE A 8 -8.93 -5.92 -0.32
N ASN A 9 -9.39 -4.79 -0.86
CA ASN A 9 -10.66 -4.14 -0.53
C ASN A 9 -10.80 -3.70 0.94
N ILE A 10 -9.66 -3.50 1.63
CA ILE A 10 -9.61 -2.79 2.91
C ILE A 10 -9.13 -1.36 2.63
N CYS A 11 -9.99 -0.38 2.90
CA CYS A 11 -9.66 1.03 2.75
C CYS A 11 -9.61 1.69 4.13
N ARG A 12 -8.60 1.32 4.91
CA ARG A 12 -8.31 1.92 6.21
C ARG A 12 -6.85 2.38 6.21
N MET A 13 -6.64 3.62 6.62
CA MET A 13 -5.32 4.24 6.69
C MET A 13 -4.84 4.24 8.13
N ASP A 14 -3.64 3.74 8.38
CA ASP A 14 -2.98 3.92 9.66
C ASP A 14 -2.49 5.38 9.75
N ALA A 15 -3.03 6.12 10.72
CA ALA A 15 -2.74 7.55 10.90
C ALA A 15 -1.29 7.86 11.32
N ARG A 16 -0.55 6.87 11.83
CA ARG A 16 0.84 7.03 12.28
C ARG A 16 1.84 6.77 11.15
N THR A 17 1.50 5.87 10.23
CA THR A 17 2.36 5.48 9.11
C THR A 17 1.97 6.17 7.81
N GLY A 18 0.71 6.60 7.67
CA GLY A 18 0.16 7.12 6.42
C GLY A 18 -0.04 6.04 5.36
N LEU A 19 -0.01 4.76 5.75
CA LEU A 19 -0.15 3.61 4.86
C LEU A 19 -1.53 2.96 5.01
N CYS A 20 -2.03 2.39 3.92
CA CYS A 20 -3.22 1.56 3.96
C CYS A 20 -2.91 0.25 4.72
N GLU A 21 -3.71 -0.09 5.73
CA GLU A 21 -3.52 -1.30 6.55
C GLU A 21 -3.67 -2.61 5.76
N GLY A 22 -4.29 -2.58 4.57
CA GLY A 22 -4.50 -3.77 3.75
C GLY A 22 -3.55 -3.92 2.56
N CYS A 23 -3.13 -2.82 1.94
CA CYS A 23 -2.29 -2.86 0.73
C CYS A 23 -1.00 -2.07 0.84
N PHE A 24 -0.76 -1.42 1.99
CA PHE A 24 0.50 -0.75 2.36
C PHE A 24 0.97 0.33 1.39
N ARG A 25 0.05 0.79 0.54
CA ARG A 25 0.19 1.97 -0.30
C ARG A 25 -0.19 3.22 0.45
N THR A 26 0.39 4.35 0.07
CA THR A 26 -0.07 5.67 0.50
C THR A 26 -1.32 6.09 -0.28
N ILE A 27 -2.00 7.16 0.17
CA ILE A 27 -3.18 7.71 -0.53
C ILE A 27 -2.80 8.19 -1.94
N GLU A 28 -1.62 8.77 -2.11
CA GLU A 28 -1.11 9.24 -3.40
C GLU A 28 -0.91 8.07 -4.37
N GLU A 29 -0.31 6.98 -3.89
CA GLU A 29 -0.12 5.76 -4.68
C GLU A 29 -1.45 5.10 -5.05
N ILE A 30 -2.43 5.10 -4.15
CA ILE A 30 -3.79 4.57 -4.40
C ILE A 30 -4.51 5.40 -5.47
N THR A 31 -4.51 6.72 -5.34
CA THR A 31 -5.21 7.63 -6.25
C THR A 31 -4.55 7.73 -7.63
N ALA A 32 -3.23 7.56 -7.71
CA ALA A 32 -2.49 7.57 -8.96
C ALA A 32 -2.55 6.23 -9.73
N TRP A 33 -2.90 5.11 -9.08
CA TRP A 33 -2.75 3.76 -9.62
C TRP A 33 -3.36 3.55 -11.01
N SER A 34 -4.59 4.02 -11.23
CA SER A 34 -5.30 3.83 -12.50
C SER A 34 -4.66 4.57 -13.67
N ARG A 35 -3.86 5.61 -13.39
CA ARG A 35 -3.16 6.45 -14.36
C ARG A 35 -1.66 6.14 -14.46
N ALA A 36 -1.14 5.34 -13.54
CA ALA A 36 0.27 4.94 -13.52
C ALA A 36 0.59 3.99 -14.68
N ASP A 37 1.75 4.18 -15.29
CA ASP A 37 2.31 3.23 -16.25
C ASP A 37 2.89 2.00 -15.54
N ASP A 38 3.28 1.00 -16.34
CA ASP A 38 3.79 -0.27 -15.81
C ASP A 38 5.14 -0.12 -15.07
N ALA A 39 5.91 0.92 -15.33
CA ALA A 39 7.16 1.19 -14.61
C ALA A 39 6.85 1.76 -13.21
N ALA A 40 5.96 2.75 -13.15
CA ALA A 40 5.49 3.34 -11.91
C ALA A 40 4.77 2.31 -11.03
N LYS A 41 3.91 1.47 -11.62
CA LYS A 41 3.23 0.38 -10.88
C LYS A 41 4.21 -0.61 -10.25
N ARG A 42 5.25 -1.04 -11.00
CA ARG A 42 6.31 -1.90 -10.43
C ARG A 42 7.04 -1.23 -9.28
N ALA A 43 7.43 0.03 -9.45
CA ALA A 43 8.12 0.78 -8.40
C ALA A 43 7.24 0.98 -7.14
N ILE A 44 5.92 1.10 -7.29
CA ILE A 44 4.99 1.13 -6.15
C ILE A 44 4.96 -0.24 -5.47
N LEU A 45 4.83 -1.33 -6.24
CA LEU A 45 4.79 -2.69 -5.70
C LEU A 45 6.08 -3.08 -4.95
N GLU A 46 7.24 -2.68 -5.45
CA GLU A 46 8.53 -2.88 -4.76
C GLU A 46 8.56 -2.17 -3.40
N ARG A 47 8.08 -0.92 -3.33
CA ARG A 47 7.98 -0.18 -2.05
C ARG A 47 6.97 -0.81 -1.10
N VAL A 48 5.84 -1.29 -1.61
CA VAL A 48 4.84 -2.04 -0.83
C VAL A 48 5.50 -3.27 -0.22
N ALA A 49 6.19 -4.08 -1.02
CA ALA A 49 6.89 -5.27 -0.53
C ALA A 49 7.96 -4.95 0.54
N GLU A 50 8.69 -3.82 0.40
CA GLU A 50 9.63 -3.40 1.44
C GLU A 50 8.94 -3.02 2.76
N ARG A 51 7.78 -2.34 2.68
CA ARG A 51 6.98 -1.95 3.85
C ARG A 51 6.41 -3.19 4.58
N GLU A 52 5.99 -4.20 3.83
CA GLU A 52 5.52 -5.49 4.38
C GLU A 52 6.57 -6.21 5.20
N LEU A 53 7.82 -6.19 4.74
CA LEU A 53 8.93 -6.84 5.42
C LEU A 53 9.36 -6.11 6.70
N ARG A 54 8.88 -4.87 6.92
CA ARG A 54 9.22 -4.05 8.08
C ARG A 54 7.97 -3.62 8.86
N PRO A 55 7.32 -4.57 9.57
CA PRO A 55 6.09 -4.29 10.30
C PRO A 55 6.30 -3.50 11.60
N GLU A 56 7.53 -3.12 11.95
CA GLU A 56 7.94 -2.48 13.22
C GLU A 56 7.16 -1.20 13.61
N ARG A 57 6.27 -0.70 12.76
CA ARG A 57 5.42 0.46 13.00
C ARG A 57 3.92 0.21 12.82
N LEU A 58 3.50 -1.02 12.53
CA LEU A 58 2.08 -1.38 12.26
C LEU A 58 1.40 -2.04 13.48
N ASP A 59 2.14 -2.31 14.57
CA ASP A 59 1.65 -2.89 15.83
C ASP A 59 0.62 -2.03 16.60
N GLY A 60 0.09 -0.95 15.99
CA GLY A 60 -0.84 -0.03 16.63
C GLY A 60 -2.32 -0.42 16.55
N ALA A 61 -2.68 -1.43 15.76
CA ALA A 61 -4.06 -1.87 15.59
C ALA A 61 -4.26 -3.28 16.15
N ARG A 62 -4.12 -3.44 17.47
CA ARG A 62 -4.86 -4.49 18.17
C ARG A 62 -6.33 -4.09 18.09
N VAL A 63 -7.03 -4.60 17.08
CA VAL A 63 -8.49 -4.54 17.02
C VAL A 63 -9.03 -5.34 18.19
N GLU A 64 -9.75 -4.66 19.08
CA GLU A 64 -10.69 -5.30 20.02
C GLU A 64 -11.98 -5.65 19.30
#